data_AF-A0A3N0UYX8-F1
#
_entry.id   AF-A0A3N0UYX8-F1
#
_cell.length_a   1.000
_cell.length_b   1.000
_cell.length_c   1.000
_cell.angle_alpha   90.00
_cell.angle_beta   90.00
_cell.angle_gamma   90.00
#
_symmetry.space_group_name_H-M   'P 1'
#
loop_
_entity.id
_entity.type
_entity.pdbx_description
1 polymer ?
#
loop_
_entity_poly.entity_id
_entity_poly.type
_entity_poly.pdbx_seq_one_letter_code
_entity_poly.pdbx_strand_id
1 'polypeptide(L)'
;MQINAGEIYGKQTASRFVMYSVLKVHKSVVTLQNIDNPLSLFETTSEKLSRAGYQLISQTPYINTEPTTPKRRKAQRKPSRCPYTLDFLEDRADAERPAPLVPDLFGDLQATQPA
;
A
#
# COMPACT_ATOMS: atom_id res chain seq x y z
N MET A 1 16.94 9.81 26.10
CA MET A 1 16.93 9.96 24.64
C MET A 1 15.49 9.76 24.19
N GLN A 2 14.86 10.78 23.61
CA GLN A 2 13.47 10.71 23.15
C GLN A 2 13.50 10.40 21.66
N ILE A 3 13.03 9.21 21.29
CA ILE A 3 13.07 8.69 19.92
C ILE A 3 11.68 8.82 19.34
N ASN A 4 11.57 9.41 18.15
CA ASN A 4 10.29 9.59 17.46
C ASN A 4 10.19 8.63 16.26
N ALA A 5 8.95 8.32 15.88
CA ALA A 5 8.69 7.56 14.66
C ALA A 5 9.08 8.40 13.43
N GLY A 6 9.69 7.76 12.43
CA GLY A 6 10.17 8.39 11.20
C GLY A 6 11.63 8.85 11.24
N GLU A 7 12.29 8.84 12.40
CA GLU A 7 13.72 9.15 12.51
C GLU A 7 14.60 8.10 11.81
N ILE A 8 15.76 8.52 11.31
CA ILE A 8 16.77 7.63 10.70
C ILE A 8 18.01 7.55 11.60
N TYR A 9 18.36 6.33 11.98
CA TYR A 9 19.56 6.02 12.75
C TYR A 9 20.59 5.29 11.90
N GLY A 10 21.85 5.72 12.02
CA GLY A 10 22.99 5.12 11.36
C GLY A 10 23.91 4.42 12.33
N LYS A 11 24.53 3.34 11.86
CA LYS A 11 25.68 2.74 12.53
C LYS A 11 26.79 2.46 11.52
N GLN A 12 27.95 3.05 11.78
CA GLN A 12 29.17 2.72 11.06
C GLN A 12 29.73 1.41 11.62
N THR A 13 29.74 0.37 10.78
CA THR A 13 30.44 -0.89 11.06
C THR A 13 31.79 -0.84 10.35
N ALA A 14 32.76 -1.66 10.75
CA ALA A 14 34.12 -1.69 10.18
C ALA A 14 34.14 -1.77 8.64
N SER A 15 33.16 -2.42 8.04
CA SER A 15 33.08 -2.61 6.58
C SER A 15 32.08 -1.69 5.87
N ARG A 16 30.99 -1.28 6.54
CA ARG A 16 29.82 -0.65 5.89
C ARG A 16 29.05 0.26 6.85
N PHE A 17 28.43 1.29 6.29
CA PHE A 17 27.49 2.15 6.99
C PHE A 17 26.08 1.63 6.78
N VAL A 18 25.39 1.26 7.86
CA VAL A 18 24.03 0.71 7.80
C VAL A 18 23.07 1.71 8.40
N MET A 19 21.95 1.94 7.72
CA MET A 19 20.91 2.86 8.15
C MET A 19 19.62 2.12 8.48
N TYR A 20 18.92 2.62 9.48
CA TYR A 20 17.67 2.08 9.97
C TYR A 20 16.64 3.19 10.16
N SER A 21 15.41 2.97 9.68
CA SER A 21 14.27 3.85 9.94
C SER A 21 13.51 3.39 11.19
N VAL A 22 13.06 4.34 11.99
CA VAL A 22 12.17 4.06 13.13
C VAL A 22 10.74 3.97 12.64
N LEU A 23 10.16 2.77 12.69
CA LEU A 23 8.77 2.56 12.28
C LEU A 23 7.79 2.88 13.40
N LYS A 24 8.10 2.42 14.61
CA LYS A 24 7.19 2.51 15.75
C LYS A 24 7.98 2.63 17.04
N VAL A 25 7.48 3.47 17.93
CA VAL A 25 7.97 3.63 19.29
C VAL A 25 6.83 3.26 20.23
N HIS A 26 7.07 2.33 21.14
CA HIS A 26 6.12 1.91 22.15
C HIS A 26 6.78 1.84 23.52
N LYS A 27 6.46 2.83 24.38
CA LYS A 27 7.06 3.01 25.70
C LYS A 27 8.59 3.09 25.60
N SER A 28 9.28 1.99 25.88
CA SER A 28 10.75 1.85 25.83
C SER A 28 11.26 1.02 24.66
N VAL A 29 10.36 0.39 23.88
CA VAL A 29 10.69 -0.46 22.75
C VAL A 29 10.55 0.34 21.45
N VAL A 30 11.55 0.21 20.59
CA VAL A 30 11.66 0.88 19.31
C VAL A 30 11.84 -0.18 18.23
N THR A 31 11.00 -0.13 17.21
CA THR A 31 11.09 -1.01 16.04
C THR A 31 11.86 -0.30 14.94
N LEU A 32 13.00 -0.87 14.56
CA LEU A 32 13.88 -0.39 13.51
C LEU A 32 13.74 -1.27 12.26
N GLN A 33 13.74 -0.64 11.08
CA GLN A 33 13.75 -1.31 9.78
C GLN A 33 15.00 -0.91 9.01
N ASN A 34 15.70 -1.88 8.42
CA ASN A 34 16.84 -1.57 7.55
C ASN A 34 16.35 -0.90 6.25
N ILE A 35 17.00 0.18 5.84
CA ILE A 35 16.67 0.90 4.60
C ILE A 35 17.00 0.08 3.35
N ASP A 36 18.07 -0.71 3.37
CA ASP A 36 18.50 -1.54 2.23
C ASP A 36 17.70 -2.84 2.12
N ASN A 37 17.20 -3.34 3.25
CA ASN A 37 16.43 -4.58 3.30
C ASN A 37 15.14 -4.40 4.11
N PRO A 38 13.99 -4.19 3.43
CA PRO A 38 12.73 -3.91 4.10
C PRO A 38 12.21 -5.10 4.94
N LEU A 39 12.71 -6.32 4.74
CA LEU A 39 12.35 -7.49 5.55
C LEU A 39 13.14 -7.56 6.87
N SER A 40 14.24 -6.82 7.00
CA SER A 40 15.08 -6.80 8.19
C SER A 40 14.53 -5.82 9.21
N LEU A 41 13.61 -6.30 10.03
CA LEU A 41 12.98 -5.59 11.13
C LEU A 41 13.49 -6.14 12.46
N PHE A 42 13.84 -5.27 13.40
CA PHE A 42 14.18 -5.71 14.75
C PHE A 42 13.72 -4.71 15.80
N GLU A 43 13.49 -5.24 17.00
CA GLU A 43 13.06 -4.46 18.15
C GLU A 43 14.24 -4.25 19.11
N THR A 44 14.42 -3.03 19.57
CA THR A 44 15.45 -2.67 20.54
C THR A 44 14.92 -1.67 21.55
N THR A 45 15.68 -1.41 22.61
CA THR A 45 15.36 -0.34 23.56
C THR A 45 16.17 0.90 23.26
N SER A 46 15.65 2.07 23.63
CA SER A 46 16.34 3.36 23.46
C SER A 46 17.73 3.38 24.10
N GLU A 47 17.88 2.71 25.26
CA GLU A 47 19.17 2.57 25.95
C GLU A 47 20.16 1.67 25.20
N LYS A 48 19.69 0.56 24.62
CA LYS A 48 20.55 -0.33 23.84
C LYS A 48 20.99 0.32 22.54
N LEU A 49 20.11 1.11 21.94
CA LEU A 49 20.37 1.84 20.71
C LEU A 49 21.51 2.87 20.91
N SER A 50 21.45 3.67 21.98
CA SER A 50 22.52 4.62 22.29
C SER A 50 23.83 3.93 22.68
N ARG A 51 23.78 2.87 23.51
CA ARG A 51 24.97 2.10 23.92
C ARG A 51 25.64 1.38 22.75
N ALA A 52 24.87 0.93 21.76
CA ALA A 52 25.39 0.22 20.60
C ALA A 52 26.02 1.16 19.53
N GLY A 53 26.05 2.46 19.78
CA GLY A 53 26.70 3.46 18.91
C GLY A 53 25.85 3.88 17.71
N TYR A 54 24.53 3.70 17.77
CA TYR A 54 23.64 4.25 16.75
C TYR A 54 23.53 5.75 16.91
N GLN A 55 23.73 6.48 15.82
CA GLN A 55 23.65 7.94 15.79
C GLN A 55 22.46 8.39 14.94
N LEU A 56 21.81 9.47 15.36
CA LEU A 56 20.71 10.07 14.61
C LEU A 56 21.28 10.79 13.39
N ILE A 57 20.87 10.37 12.19
CA ILE A 57 21.27 10.99 10.93
C ILE A 57 20.27 12.06 10.51
N SER A 58 18.97 11.73 10.59
CA SER A 58 17.90 12.61 10.16
C SER A 58 16.72 12.54 11.12
N GLN A 59 16.25 13.73 11.49
CA GLN A 59 15.00 13.94 12.21
C GLN A 59 13.81 14.13 11.26
N THR A 60 14.07 14.35 9.96
CA THR A 60 12.99 14.51 8.99
C THR A 60 12.43 13.13 8.62
N PRO A 61 11.13 12.89 8.84
CA PRO A 61 10.52 11.66 8.41
C PRO A 61 10.53 11.63 6.89
N TYR A 62 11.21 10.63 6.30
CA TYR A 62 11.23 10.45 4.83
C TYR A 62 9.82 10.12 4.28
N ILE A 63 8.90 9.72 5.17
CA ILE A 63 7.51 9.43 4.87
C ILE A 63 6.63 10.30 5.77
N ASN A 64 5.78 11.13 5.18
CA ASN A 64 4.72 11.83 5.91
C ASN A 64 3.81 10.79 6.59
N THR A 65 3.95 10.62 7.90
CA THR A 65 3.11 9.74 8.73
C THR A 65 1.84 10.42 9.22
N GLU A 66 1.58 11.67 8.82
CA GLU A 66 0.31 12.32 9.10
C GLU A 66 -0.81 11.60 8.34
N PRO A 67 -1.79 10.99 9.03
CA PRO A 67 -2.95 10.43 8.37
C PRO A 67 -3.82 11.59 7.90
N THR A 68 -3.54 12.14 6.72
CA THR A 68 -4.34 13.23 6.12
C THR A 68 -5.76 12.79 5.79
N THR A 69 -6.11 11.51 5.96
CA THR A 69 -7.48 11.01 5.77
C THR A 69 -7.92 10.09 6.91
N PRO A 70 -8.90 10.50 7.73
CA PRO A 70 -9.59 9.59 8.64
C PRO A 70 -10.57 8.73 7.83
N LYS A 71 -10.48 7.39 7.96
CA LYS A 71 -11.46 6.38 7.48
C LYS A 71 -11.73 6.31 5.96
N ARG A 72 -11.54 5.09 5.40
CA ARG A 72 -12.09 4.59 4.12
C ARG A 72 -11.79 5.47 2.89
N ARG A 73 -10.75 5.11 2.15
CA ARG A 73 -10.78 5.33 0.69
C ARG A 73 -11.98 4.55 0.14
N LYS A 74 -13.09 5.24 -0.15
CA LYS A 74 -13.94 4.81 -1.26
C LYS A 74 -12.98 4.66 -2.46
N ALA A 75 -13.13 3.56 -3.21
CA ALA A 75 -12.33 3.29 -4.40
C ALA A 75 -12.11 4.59 -5.18
N GLN A 76 -10.84 4.86 -5.53
CA GLN A 76 -10.50 6.03 -6.35
C GLN A 76 -11.52 6.12 -7.47
N ARG A 77 -12.15 7.30 -7.55
CA ARG A 77 -13.06 7.70 -8.62
C ARG A 77 -12.55 7.08 -9.92
N LYS A 78 -13.39 6.29 -10.60
CA LYS A 78 -13.01 5.54 -11.81
C LYS A 78 -12.08 6.42 -12.65
N PRO A 79 -10.88 5.96 -13.03
CA PRO A 79 -9.97 6.77 -13.83
C PRO A 79 -10.75 7.27 -15.05
N SER A 80 -10.94 8.58 -15.15
CA SER A 80 -11.55 9.16 -16.34
C SER A 80 -10.55 9.00 -17.47
N ARG A 81 -10.95 8.29 -18.52
CA ARG A 81 -10.13 8.02 -19.71
C ARG A 81 -9.54 9.32 -20.23
N CYS A 82 -8.23 9.31 -20.48
CA CYS A 82 -7.56 10.44 -21.09
C CYS A 82 -8.08 10.56 -22.53
N PRO A 83 -8.62 11.71 -22.96
CA PRO A 83 -9.23 11.85 -24.30
C PRO A 83 -8.22 11.74 -25.45
N TYR A 84 -6.92 11.68 -25.15
CA TYR A 84 -5.83 11.64 -26.12
C TYR A 84 -5.10 10.29 -26.22
N THR A 85 -5.47 9.29 -25.41
CA THR A 85 -4.99 7.92 -25.61
C THR A 85 -6.01 7.18 -26.45
N LEU A 86 -5.76 7.04 -27.75
CA LEU A 86 -6.49 6.10 -28.59
C LEU A 86 -6.36 4.70 -27.98
N ASP A 87 -7.49 4.13 -27.56
CA ASP A 87 -7.54 2.83 -26.91
C ASP A 87 -7.28 1.72 -27.91
N PHE A 88 -6.03 1.23 -27.96
CA PHE A 88 -5.65 0.00 -28.65
C PHE A 88 -6.26 -1.28 -28.01
N LEU A 89 -7.15 -1.14 -27.01
CA LEU A 89 -7.74 -2.25 -26.25
C LEU A 89 -9.24 -2.47 -26.52
N GLU A 90 -9.88 -1.73 -27.43
CA GLU A 90 -11.30 -1.96 -27.78
C GLU A 90 -11.55 -3.35 -28.41
N ASP A 91 -10.50 -4.00 -28.91
CA ASP A 91 -10.54 -5.38 -29.45
C ASP A 91 -10.51 -6.48 -28.38
N ARG A 92 -10.48 -6.12 -27.08
CA ARG A 92 -10.51 -7.15 -26.02
C ARG A 92 -11.93 -7.65 -25.78
N ALA A 93 -12.11 -8.94 -26.04
CA ALA A 93 -13.32 -9.74 -25.84
C ALA A 93 -13.98 -9.63 -24.44
N ASP A 94 -13.29 -9.05 -23.44
CA ASP A 94 -13.84 -8.77 -22.11
C ASP A 94 -14.92 -7.65 -22.11
N ALA A 95 -15.10 -6.92 -23.22
CA ALA A 95 -16.13 -5.89 -23.35
C ALA A 95 -17.51 -6.42 -23.78
N GLU A 96 -17.59 -7.65 -24.32
CA GLU A 96 -18.86 -8.27 -24.71
C GLU A 96 -19.45 -9.05 -23.53
N ARG A 97 -20.57 -8.57 -22.98
CA ARG A 97 -21.36 -9.40 -22.05
C ARG A 97 -22.00 -10.53 -22.86
N PRO A 98 -21.89 -11.80 -22.41
CA PRO A 98 -22.52 -12.91 -23.12
C PRO A 98 -24.04 -12.67 -23.18
N ALA A 99 -24.61 -12.84 -24.38
CA ALA A 99 -26.05 -12.76 -24.56
C ALA A 99 -26.74 -13.86 -23.72
N PRO A 100 -27.89 -13.58 -23.09
CA PRO A 100 -28.62 -14.59 -22.34
C PRO A 100 -28.99 -15.76 -23.26
N LEU A 101 -28.61 -16.99 -22.89
CA LEU A 101 -28.82 -18.20 -23.71
C LEU A 101 -30.29 -18.64 -23.82
N VAL A 102 -31.20 -18.08 -23.02
CA VAL A 102 -32.61 -18.47 -22.98
C VAL A 102 -33.52 -17.25 -22.85
N PRO A 103 -34.33 -16.93 -23.87
CA PRO A 103 -35.50 -16.08 -23.67
C PRO A 103 -36.59 -16.85 -22.91
N ASP A 104 -37.10 -16.23 -21.83
CA ASP A 104 -38.28 -16.59 -21.02
C ASP A 104 -38.50 -18.06 -20.64
N LEU A 105 -38.15 -18.42 -19.40
CA LEU A 105 -38.36 -19.77 -18.87
C LEU A 105 -39.73 -20.02 -18.21
N PHE A 106 -40.58 -19.01 -17.99
CA PHE A 106 -41.91 -19.21 -17.37
C PHE A 106 -42.95 -18.13 -17.78
N GLY A 107 -43.32 -18.13 -19.06
CA GLY A 107 -44.42 -17.32 -19.62
C GLY A 107 -45.32 -18.17 -20.52
N ASP A 108 -45.83 -19.25 -19.92
CA ASP A 108 -46.51 -20.38 -20.52
C ASP A 108 -47.91 -20.09 -21.14
N LEU A 109 -48.23 -20.88 -22.18
CA LEU A 109 -49.55 -21.49 -22.46
C LEU A 109 -50.72 -20.63 -22.99
N GLN A 110 -50.85 -20.62 -24.33
CA GLN A 110 -52.02 -21.07 -25.15
C GLN A 110 -51.93 -20.39 -26.52
N ALA A 111 -51.34 -21.05 -27.52
CA ALA A 111 -52.01 -21.93 -28.48
C ALA A 111 -53.11 -21.24 -29.32
N THR A 112 -52.92 -21.30 -30.63
CA THR A 112 -53.89 -21.23 -31.75
C THR A 112 -54.05 -19.88 -32.48
N GLN A 113 -53.26 -19.69 -33.54
CA GLN A 113 -53.71 -19.13 -34.83
C GLN A 113 -53.86 -20.32 -35.81
N PRO A 114 -54.39 -20.23 -37.05
CA PRO A 114 -55.14 -19.15 -37.73
C PRO A 114 -56.38 -19.65 -38.55
N ALA A 115 -57.17 -18.72 -39.08
CA ALA A 115 -57.67 -18.73 -40.48
C ALA A 115 -58.01 -17.30 -40.89
#